data_AF-A0A399SJ09-F1
#
_entry.id   AF-A0A399SJ09-F1
#
_cell.length_a   1.000
_cell.length_b   1.000
_cell.length_c   1.000
_cell.angle_alpha   90.00
_cell.angle_beta   90.00
_cell.angle_gamma   90.00
#
_symmetry.space_group_name_H-M   'P 1'
#
loop_
_entity.id
_entity.type
_entity.pdbx_description
1 polymer ?
#
loop_
_entity_poly.entity_id
_entity_poly.type
_entity_poly.pdbx_seq_one_letter_code
_entity_poly.pdbx_strand_id
1 'polypeptide(L)'
;MKNKLPIVYPMLVLLLCIGTFNSFAQQGPAAYTGSNRIIIALEGPTSMYEFMSRQMIVRHNKATQKLECVIPVSTLIPLNDTIPADMAFEVLFGAKYPQLYLNIDAPLQIISSGNLTPETVKRIISIGLQGVNNESAIPVAFTTENNALYFSTNFEIMLDNFQASLPVKYLPYLTGRMQVSIDRARWVSRDMR
;
A
#
# COMPACT_ATOMS: atom_id res chain seq x y z
N MET A 1 47.45 -35.53 -52.52
CA MET A 1 46.24 -35.52 -51.65
C MET A 1 46.39 -34.39 -50.64
N LYS A 2 45.61 -33.32 -50.78
CA LYS A 2 45.50 -32.23 -49.79
C LYS A 2 44.01 -31.88 -49.67
N ASN A 3 43.41 -32.26 -48.55
CA ASN A 3 42.00 -32.03 -48.25
C ASN A 3 41.75 -30.54 -48.02
N LYS A 4 40.84 -29.95 -48.79
CA LYS A 4 40.32 -28.60 -48.55
C LYS A 4 39.16 -28.71 -47.56
N LEU A 5 39.33 -28.18 -46.34
CA LEU A 5 38.21 -27.97 -45.40
C LEU A 5 37.29 -26.87 -45.96
N PRO A 6 35.96 -27.05 -45.93
CA PRO A 6 35.04 -26.02 -46.38
C PRO A 6 34.86 -24.93 -45.30
N ILE A 7 35.16 -23.70 -45.68
CA ILE A 7 34.90 -22.45 -44.96
C ILE A 7 33.38 -22.21 -44.99
N VAL A 8 32.62 -22.91 -44.14
CA VAL A 8 31.16 -22.70 -44.02
C VAL A 8 30.76 -22.31 -42.59
N TYR A 9 31.70 -22.37 -41.64
CA TYR A 9 31.41 -22.15 -40.22
C TYR A 9 31.32 -20.70 -39.70
N PRO A 10 31.90 -19.63 -40.32
CA PRO A 10 31.84 -18.33 -39.66
C PRO A 10 30.53 -17.58 -39.88
N MET A 11 29.70 -17.99 -40.86
CA MET A 11 28.46 -17.27 -41.18
C MET A 11 27.26 -17.68 -40.30
N LEU A 12 27.30 -18.87 -39.69
CA LEU A 12 26.22 -19.35 -38.81
C LEU A 12 26.28 -18.72 -37.41
N VAL A 13 27.46 -18.30 -36.95
CA VAL A 13 27.64 -17.73 -35.61
C VAL A 13 27.20 -16.26 -35.55
N LEU A 14 27.25 -15.52 -36.67
CA LEU A 14 26.84 -14.11 -36.69
C LEU A 14 25.30 -13.93 -36.66
N LEU A 15 24.52 -14.93 -37.07
CA LEU A 15 23.05 -14.84 -37.06
C LEU A 15 22.41 -15.15 -35.69
N LEU A 16 23.16 -15.75 -34.75
CA LEU A 16 22.65 -16.08 -33.41
C LEU A 16 22.77 -14.91 -32.41
N CYS A 17 23.42 -13.81 -32.76
CA CYS A 17 23.63 -12.68 -31.85
C CYS A 17 22.62 -11.52 -32.00
N ILE A 18 21.64 -11.61 -32.91
CA ILE A 18 20.73 -10.48 -33.23
C ILE A 18 19.32 -10.65 -32.61
N GLY A 19 19.10 -11.67 -31.77
CA GLY A 19 17.76 -12.15 -31.43
C GLY A 19 17.18 -11.83 -30.04
N THR A 20 17.86 -11.11 -29.15
CA THR A 20 17.37 -10.92 -27.76
C THR A 20 17.34 -9.46 -27.33
N PHE A 21 16.70 -8.59 -28.12
CA PHE A 21 16.12 -7.36 -27.59
C PHE A 21 14.80 -7.71 -26.90
N ASN A 22 14.87 -8.39 -25.75
CA ASN A 22 13.72 -8.45 -24.87
C ASN A 22 13.55 -7.07 -24.27
N SER A 23 12.60 -6.34 -24.86
CA SER A 23 11.82 -5.24 -24.32
C SER A 23 12.11 -4.97 -22.85
N PHE A 24 12.92 -3.94 -22.58
CA PHE A 24 12.77 -3.20 -21.35
C PHE A 24 11.37 -2.58 -21.41
N ALA A 25 10.39 -3.27 -20.82
CA ALA A 25 9.15 -2.63 -20.43
C ALA A 25 9.59 -1.47 -19.52
N GLN A 26 9.61 -0.26 -20.08
CA GLN A 26 9.66 0.95 -19.31
C GLN A 26 8.48 0.85 -18.34
N GLN A 27 8.78 0.45 -17.10
CA GLN A 27 7.95 0.78 -15.97
C GLN A 27 7.87 2.30 -16.02
N GLY A 28 6.80 2.81 -16.62
CA GLY A 28 6.53 4.24 -16.68
C GLY A 28 6.75 4.78 -15.26
N PRO A 29 7.42 5.94 -15.11
CA PRO A 29 7.90 6.34 -13.80
C PRO A 29 6.75 6.27 -12.79
N ALA A 30 6.98 5.75 -11.59
CA ALA A 30 5.90 5.58 -10.62
C ALA A 30 5.20 6.95 -10.41
N ALA A 31 3.88 6.95 -10.24
CA ALA A 31 3.19 8.14 -9.75
C ALA A 31 3.91 8.57 -8.44
N TYR A 32 4.30 9.84 -8.34
CA TYR A 32 5.06 10.31 -7.19
C TYR A 32 4.14 10.36 -5.96
N THR A 33 4.15 9.29 -5.17
CA THR A 33 3.45 9.20 -3.87
C THR A 33 4.36 9.81 -2.81
N GLY A 34 4.42 11.13 -2.76
CA GLY A 34 5.26 11.82 -1.79
C GLY A 34 4.77 11.60 -0.35
N SER A 35 5.62 11.00 0.50
CA SER A 35 5.53 10.91 1.97
C SER A 35 4.13 10.78 2.59
N ASN A 36 3.29 9.87 2.09
CA ASN A 36 1.97 9.65 2.70
C ASN A 36 2.14 9.05 4.10
N ARG A 37 1.48 9.70 5.07
CA ARG A 37 1.54 9.31 6.47
C ARG A 37 0.38 8.39 6.82
N ILE A 38 0.70 7.32 7.53
CA ILE A 38 -0.26 6.46 8.21
C ILE A 38 0.17 6.30 9.67
N ILE A 39 -0.81 6.29 10.57
CA ILE A 39 -0.64 5.92 11.97
C ILE A 39 -1.48 4.68 12.21
N ILE A 40 -0.88 3.69 12.86
CA ILE A 40 -1.54 2.49 13.36
C ILE A 40 -1.40 2.52 14.86
N ALA A 41 -2.51 2.52 15.58
CA ALA A 41 -2.53 2.41 17.03
C ALA A 41 -3.09 1.05 17.43
N LEU A 42 -2.33 0.31 18.23
CA LEU A 42 -2.80 -0.93 18.86
C LEU A 42 -3.33 -0.57 20.25
N GLU A 43 -4.59 -0.91 20.53
CA GLU A 43 -5.21 -0.60 21.81
C GLU A 43 -4.71 -1.57 22.89
N GLY A 44 -4.26 -1.00 24.01
CA GLY A 44 -4.04 -1.72 25.26
C GLY A 44 -5.09 -1.39 26.31
N PRO A 45 -5.09 -2.08 27.45
CA PRO A 45 -6.09 -1.87 28.51
C PRO A 45 -6.13 -0.45 29.08
N THR A 46 -5.00 0.27 29.03
CA THR A 46 -4.84 1.60 29.65
C THR A 46 -4.21 2.65 28.72
N SER A 47 -3.73 2.26 27.54
CA SER A 47 -2.99 3.15 26.63
C SER A 47 -3.06 2.68 25.18
N MET A 48 -2.78 3.58 24.25
CA MET A 48 -2.59 3.28 22.83
C MET A 48 -1.10 3.13 22.50
N TYR A 49 -0.74 2.07 21.79
CA TYR A 49 0.61 1.88 21.23
C TYR A 49 0.61 2.37 19.79
N GLU A 50 1.10 3.59 19.56
CA GLU A 50 1.05 4.23 18.25
C GLU A 50 2.34 4.03 17.44
N PHE A 51 2.15 3.67 16.18
CA PHE A 51 3.22 3.48 15.20
C PHE A 51 2.92 4.31 13.95
N MET A 52 3.95 4.93 13.38
CA MET A 52 3.82 5.76 12.19
C MET A 52 4.67 5.21 11.06
N SER A 53 4.13 5.28 9.84
CA SER A 53 4.92 5.16 8.61
C SER A 53 4.70 6.37 7.71
N ARG A 54 5.75 6.78 7.01
CA ARG A 54 5.72 7.78 5.91
C ARG A 54 5.97 7.14 4.54
N GLN A 55 6.01 5.81 4.49
CA GLN A 55 6.33 5.04 3.28
C GLN A 55 5.08 4.37 2.69
N MET A 56 3.88 4.91 2.97
CA MET A 56 2.66 4.43 2.36
C MET A 56 2.61 4.82 0.88
N ILE A 57 2.42 3.83 0.01
CA ILE A 57 2.26 4.03 -1.42
C ILE A 57 0.76 4.07 -1.73
N VAL A 58 0.33 5.06 -2.51
CA VAL A 58 -1.07 5.20 -2.93
C VAL A 58 -1.15 5.17 -4.45
N ARG A 59 -1.95 4.27 -5.00
CA ARG A 59 -2.22 4.17 -6.45
C ARG A 59 -3.72 4.18 -6.69
N HIS A 60 -4.13 4.81 -7.79
CA HIS A 60 -5.51 4.71 -8.24
C HIS A 60 -5.64 3.65 -9.33
N ASN A 61 -6.47 2.65 -9.09
CA ASN A 61 -6.81 1.64 -10.07
C ASN A 61 -8.06 2.09 -10.84
N LYS A 62 -7.85 2.51 -12.10
CA LYS A 62 -8.93 3.00 -12.96
C LYS A 62 -9.96 1.93 -13.34
N ALA A 63 -9.57 0.65 -13.38
CA ALA A 63 -10.48 -0.43 -13.74
C ALA A 63 -11.48 -0.72 -12.62
N THR A 64 -11.03 -0.65 -11.37
CA THR A 64 -11.87 -0.91 -10.19
C THR A 64 -12.40 0.35 -9.52
N GLN A 65 -11.94 1.54 -9.93
CA GLN A 65 -12.25 2.83 -9.30
C GLN A 65 -11.89 2.85 -7.80
N LYS A 66 -10.74 2.24 -7.44
CA LYS A 66 -10.24 2.15 -6.06
C LYS A 66 -8.91 2.86 -5.88
N LEU A 67 -8.72 3.48 -4.73
CA LEU A 67 -7.41 3.86 -4.21
C LEU A 67 -6.81 2.66 -3.46
N GLU A 68 -5.73 2.12 -3.98
CA GLU A 68 -4.99 1.03 -3.36
C GLU A 68 -3.82 1.63 -2.58
N CYS A 69 -3.84 1.45 -1.27
CA CYS A 69 -2.80 1.89 -0.35
C CYS A 69 -2.00 0.67 0.11
N VAL A 70 -0.69 0.74 0.00
CA VAL A 70 0.22 -0.32 0.43
C VAL A 70 1.18 0.24 1.47
N ILE A 71 1.22 -0.42 2.63
CA ILE A 71 2.07 -0.03 3.74
C ILE A 71 3.03 -1.18 4.04
N PRO A 72 4.35 -1.01 3.84
CA PRO A 72 5.32 -1.98 4.30
C PRO A 72 5.32 -2.02 5.83
N VAL A 73 5.02 -3.17 6.42
CA VAL A 73 4.85 -3.32 7.88
C VAL A 73 6.15 -2.97 8.62
N SER A 74 7.31 -3.27 8.03
CA SER A 74 8.63 -2.94 8.58
C SER A 74 8.93 -1.44 8.70
N THR A 75 8.09 -0.58 8.11
CA THR A 75 8.28 0.88 8.15
C THR A 75 7.48 1.57 9.26
N LEU A 76 6.73 0.79 10.04
CA LEU A 76 5.99 1.27 11.20
C LEU A 76 6.97 1.46 12.36
N ILE A 77 7.21 2.72 12.72
CA ILE A 77 8.12 3.11 13.80
C ILE A 77 7.28 3.58 14.98
N PRO A 78 7.56 3.15 16.23
CA PRO A 78 6.84 3.62 17.40
C PRO A 78 6.96 5.14 17.56
N LEU A 79 5.90 5.79 18.03
CA LEU A 79 5.90 7.22 18.31
C LEU A 79 6.43 7.57 19.72
N ASN A 80 6.67 6.57 20.57
CA ASN A 80 7.21 6.73 21.92
C ASN A 80 8.23 5.63 22.22
N ASP A 81 9.30 5.98 22.94
CA ASP A 81 10.41 5.10 23.30
C ASP A 81 10.00 3.97 24.27
N THR A 82 8.85 4.11 24.94
CA THR A 82 8.31 3.05 25.82
C THR A 82 7.68 1.89 25.07
N ILE A 83 7.52 2.01 23.74
CA ILE A 83 6.87 1.00 22.90
C ILE A 83 7.96 0.14 22.24
N PRO A 84 7.91 -1.21 22.34
CA PRO A 84 8.85 -2.08 21.65
C PRO A 84 8.82 -1.83 20.13
N ALA A 85 9.99 -1.62 19.52
CA ALA A 85 10.10 -1.26 18.11
C ALA A 85 9.61 -2.37 17.16
N ASP A 86 9.68 -3.63 17.59
CA ASP A 86 9.24 -4.82 16.86
C ASP A 86 7.75 -5.14 17.03
N MET A 87 7.06 -4.52 17.99
CA MET A 87 5.68 -4.87 18.35
C MET A 87 4.72 -4.84 17.16
N ALA A 88 4.67 -3.74 16.41
CA ALA A 88 3.79 -3.66 15.23
C ALA A 88 4.16 -4.71 14.16
N PHE A 89 5.45 -4.93 13.95
CA PHE A 89 5.93 -5.93 12.97
C PHE A 89 5.48 -7.34 13.36
N GLU A 90 5.57 -7.69 14.63
CA GLU A 90 5.18 -9.02 15.10
C GLU A 90 3.67 -9.19 15.21
N VAL A 91 2.95 -8.20 15.72
CA VAL A 91 1.47 -8.22 15.86
C VAL A 91 0.80 -8.32 14.48
N LEU A 92 1.32 -7.61 13.48
CA LEU A 92 0.81 -7.68 12.11
C LEU A 92 1.39 -8.85 11.31
N PHE A 93 2.18 -9.72 11.94
CA PHE A 93 2.83 -10.89 11.33
C PHE A 93 3.67 -10.50 10.10
N GLY A 94 4.41 -9.39 10.19
CA GLY A 94 5.20 -8.79 9.12
C GLY A 94 6.21 -9.73 8.45
N ALA A 95 6.69 -10.76 9.16
CA ALA A 95 7.56 -11.80 8.58
C ALA A 95 6.85 -12.64 7.50
N LYS A 96 5.55 -12.90 7.67
CA LYS A 96 4.71 -13.67 6.73
C LYS A 96 3.91 -12.77 5.80
N TYR A 97 3.47 -11.62 6.30
CA TYR A 97 2.66 -10.63 5.60
C TYR A 97 3.37 -9.27 5.65
N PRO A 98 4.39 -9.04 4.79
CA PRO A 98 5.25 -7.86 4.87
C PRO A 98 4.55 -6.54 4.52
N GLN A 99 3.32 -6.61 4.02
CA GLN A 99 2.56 -5.46 3.54
C GLN A 99 1.13 -5.51 4.07
N LEU A 100 0.66 -4.37 4.59
CA LEU A 100 -0.74 -4.10 4.87
C LEU A 100 -1.37 -3.45 3.64
N TYR A 101 -2.53 -3.95 3.23
CA TYR A 101 -3.25 -3.48 2.06
C TYR A 101 -4.58 -2.83 2.46
N LEU A 102 -4.85 -1.64 1.94
CA LEU A 102 -6.12 -0.94 2.09
C LEU A 102 -6.61 -0.53 0.71
N ASN A 103 -7.81 -0.96 0.32
CA ASN A 103 -8.43 -0.55 -0.94
C ASN A 103 -9.68 0.26 -0.63
N ILE A 104 -9.69 1.54 -1.01
CA ILE A 104 -10.77 2.48 -0.72
C ILE A 104 -11.51 2.79 -2.01
N ASP A 105 -12.83 2.64 -2.02
CA ASP A 105 -13.65 3.05 -3.16
C ASP A 105 -13.51 4.57 -3.41
N ALA A 106 -13.11 4.92 -4.64
CA ALA A 106 -12.80 6.28 -5.03
C ALA A 106 -13.21 6.54 -6.49
N PRO A 107 -14.51 6.57 -6.82
CA PRO A 107 -14.99 6.92 -8.16
C PRO A 107 -14.67 8.39 -8.45
N LEU A 108 -13.54 8.65 -9.11
CA LEU A 108 -12.99 10.00 -9.32
C LEU A 108 -13.96 10.92 -10.06
N GLN A 109 -14.81 10.36 -10.93
CA GLN A 109 -15.86 11.09 -11.64
C GLN A 109 -16.88 11.73 -10.69
N ILE A 110 -17.17 11.07 -9.57
CA ILE A 110 -18.09 11.56 -8.53
C ILE A 110 -17.36 12.52 -7.60
N ILE A 111 -16.11 12.21 -7.24
CA ILE A 111 -15.29 13.06 -6.37
C ILE A 111 -14.95 14.41 -7.05
N SER A 112 -14.83 14.43 -8.38
CA SER A 112 -14.44 15.63 -9.14
C SER A 112 -15.64 16.45 -9.65
N SER A 113 -16.88 15.94 -9.53
CA SER A 113 -18.07 16.54 -10.16
C SER A 113 -18.86 17.53 -9.30
N GLY A 114 -18.49 17.79 -8.04
CA GLY A 114 -19.27 18.72 -7.23
C GLY A 114 -18.60 19.21 -5.94
N ASN A 115 -18.44 20.53 -5.88
CA ASN A 115 -18.05 21.39 -4.75
C ASN A 115 -16.61 21.27 -4.21
N LEU A 116 -15.90 22.41 -4.23
CA LEU A 116 -14.57 22.65 -3.65
C LEU A 116 -14.49 22.46 -2.12
N THR A 117 -15.54 21.93 -1.50
CA THR A 117 -15.62 21.66 -0.06
C THR A 117 -15.25 20.20 0.21
N PRO A 118 -14.39 19.92 1.21
CA PRO A 118 -14.08 18.55 1.60
C PRO A 118 -15.36 17.75 1.87
N GLU A 119 -15.63 16.75 1.06
CA GLU A 119 -16.78 15.86 1.25
C GLU A 119 -16.32 14.66 2.08
N THR A 120 -16.89 14.49 3.28
CA THR A 120 -16.72 13.26 4.05
C THR A 120 -17.82 12.29 3.64
N VAL A 121 -17.44 11.24 2.92
CA VAL A 121 -18.40 10.25 2.41
C VAL A 121 -18.07 8.87 2.97
N LYS A 122 -19.10 8.10 3.29
CA LYS A 122 -18.91 6.68 3.62
C LYS A 122 -18.45 5.94 2.36
N ARG A 123 -17.28 5.30 2.45
CA ARG A 123 -16.70 4.47 1.39
C ARG A 123 -16.49 3.07 1.90
N ILE A 124 -16.64 2.10 1.00
CA ILE A 124 -16.24 0.73 1.29
C ILE A 124 -14.70 0.72 1.25
N ILE A 125 -14.11 0.27 2.35
CA ILE A 125 -12.71 -0.09 2.43
C ILE A 125 -12.60 -1.60 2.49
N SER A 126 -11.74 -2.18 1.67
CA SER A 126 -11.29 -3.57 1.82
C SER A 126 -9.90 -3.56 2.46
N ILE A 127 -9.77 -4.23 3.60
CA ILE A 127 -8.56 -4.28 4.41
C ILE A 127 -8.03 -5.70 4.33
N GLY A 128 -6.77 -5.87 3.93
CA GLY A 128 -6.09 -7.16 3.94
C GLY A 128 -5.15 -7.27 5.12
N LEU A 129 -5.49 -8.09 6.12
CA LEU A 129 -4.73 -8.27 7.35
C LEU A 129 -4.49 -9.76 7.62
N GLN A 130 -3.24 -10.13 7.87
CA GLN A 130 -2.80 -11.52 8.09
C GLN A 130 -3.35 -12.53 7.04
N GLY A 131 -3.56 -12.07 5.79
CA GLY A 131 -4.08 -12.90 4.69
C GLY A 131 -5.59 -13.03 4.62
N VAL A 132 -6.34 -12.38 5.52
CA VAL A 132 -7.80 -12.30 5.48
C VAL A 132 -8.22 -10.91 5.04
N ASN A 133 -9.19 -10.85 4.13
CA ASN A 133 -9.78 -9.59 3.67
C ASN A 133 -11.11 -9.37 4.38
N ASN A 134 -11.32 -8.16 4.87
CA ASN A 134 -12.61 -7.73 5.40
C ASN A 134 -13.01 -6.40 4.77
N GLU A 135 -14.30 -6.21 4.54
CA GLU A 135 -14.86 -4.99 3.97
C GLU A 135 -15.67 -4.25 5.03
N SER A 136 -15.47 -2.93 5.11
CA SER A 136 -16.20 -2.07 6.04
C SER A 136 -16.53 -0.75 5.39
N ALA A 137 -17.62 -0.10 5.83
CA ALA A 137 -17.97 1.24 5.38
C ALA A 137 -17.40 2.28 6.35
N ILE A 138 -16.39 3.02 5.92
CA ILE A 138 -15.68 4.01 6.76
C ILE A 138 -15.83 5.43 6.19
N PRO A 139 -15.81 6.48 7.03
CA PRO A 139 -15.78 7.85 6.54
C PRO A 139 -14.42 8.16 5.90
N VAL A 140 -14.45 8.68 4.68
CA VAL A 140 -13.26 9.17 3.97
C VAL A 140 -13.54 10.59 3.49
N ALA A 141 -12.69 11.52 3.90
CA ALA A 141 -12.71 12.89 3.42
C ALA A 141 -11.85 13.00 2.17
N PHE A 142 -12.41 13.53 1.08
CA PHE A 142 -11.68 13.79 -0.16
C PHE A 142 -11.54 15.29 -0.40
N THR A 143 -10.42 15.69 -0.99
CA THR A 143 -10.21 17.07 -1.46
C THR A 143 -9.39 17.03 -2.75
N THR A 144 -9.80 17.78 -3.75
CA THR A 144 -9.07 17.90 -5.01
C THR A 144 -8.39 19.27 -5.06
N GLU A 145 -7.09 19.30 -5.30
CA GLU A 145 -6.31 20.53 -5.38
C GLU A 145 -5.16 20.34 -6.37
N ASN A 146 -4.97 21.26 -7.32
CA ASN A 146 -3.79 21.30 -8.20
C ASN A 146 -3.45 19.95 -8.84
N ASN A 147 -4.44 19.28 -9.45
CA ASN A 147 -4.28 17.98 -10.13
C ASN A 147 -3.84 16.82 -9.23
N ALA A 148 -4.07 16.97 -7.92
CA ALA A 148 -3.90 15.93 -6.93
C ALA A 148 -5.21 15.67 -6.19
N LEU A 149 -5.43 14.39 -5.87
CA LEU A 149 -6.45 13.98 -4.91
C LEU A 149 -5.77 13.82 -3.56
N TYR A 150 -6.33 14.47 -2.56
CA TYR A 150 -6.00 14.27 -1.16
C TYR A 150 -7.14 13.50 -0.49
N PHE A 151 -6.78 12.61 0.43
CA PHE A 151 -7.75 11.94 1.27
C PHE A 151 -7.26 11.78 2.70
N SER A 152 -8.22 11.80 3.62
CA SER A 152 -8.00 11.51 5.04
C SER A 152 -9.05 10.53 5.52
N THR A 153 -8.68 9.63 6.41
CA THR A 153 -9.61 8.71 7.06
C THR A 153 -9.10 8.29 8.43
N ASN A 154 -10.03 7.99 9.33
CA ASN A 154 -9.76 7.44 10.64
C ASN A 154 -10.84 6.40 10.94
N PHE A 155 -10.44 5.19 11.29
CA PHE A 155 -11.36 4.11 11.58
C PHE A 155 -10.73 3.08 12.52
N GLU A 156 -11.60 2.31 13.16
CA GLU A 156 -11.22 1.23 14.06
C GLU A 156 -11.55 -0.12 13.42
N ILE A 157 -10.73 -1.11 13.74
CA ILE A 157 -10.97 -2.52 13.40
C ILE A 157 -10.67 -3.41 14.59
N MET A 158 -11.36 -4.54 14.66
CA MET A 158 -11.05 -5.63 15.58
C MET A 158 -10.22 -6.67 14.83
N LEU A 159 -9.06 -7.06 15.36
CA LEU A 159 -8.19 -8.08 14.78
C LEU A 159 -8.95 -9.42 14.61
N ASP A 160 -9.84 -9.73 15.54
CA ASP A 160 -10.70 -10.92 15.51
C ASP A 160 -11.60 -10.99 14.25
N ASN A 161 -12.01 -9.83 13.70
CA ASN A 161 -12.80 -9.78 12.46
C ASN A 161 -12.00 -10.28 11.24
N PHE A 162 -10.69 -10.40 11.37
CA PHE A 162 -9.77 -10.93 10.35
C PHE A 162 -9.26 -12.32 10.72
N GLN A 163 -9.78 -12.94 11.79
CA GLN A 163 -9.21 -14.16 12.36
C GLN A 163 -7.70 -14.00 12.65
N ALA A 164 -7.27 -12.75 12.88
CA ALA A 164 -5.87 -12.43 13.09
C ALA A 164 -5.46 -12.88 14.49
N SER A 165 -4.32 -13.55 14.59
CA SER A 165 -3.81 -14.01 15.86
C SER A 165 -2.90 -12.95 16.47
N LEU A 166 -3.07 -12.72 17.78
CA LEU A 166 -2.11 -11.94 18.57
C LEU A 166 -0.98 -12.85 19.06
N PRO A 167 0.30 -12.43 18.93
CA PRO A 167 1.40 -13.16 19.55
C PRO A 167 1.20 -13.27 21.07
N VAL A 168 1.47 -14.44 21.64
CA VAL A 168 1.22 -14.75 23.07
C VAL A 168 1.85 -13.70 24.00
N LYS A 169 3.05 -13.21 23.68
CA LYS A 169 3.74 -12.20 24.48
C LYS A 169 3.02 -10.85 24.57
N TYR A 170 2.10 -10.56 23.64
CA TYR A 170 1.34 -9.30 23.58
C TYR A 170 -0.10 -9.40 24.09
N LEU A 171 -0.62 -10.61 24.35
CA LEU A 171 -1.96 -10.80 24.92
C LEU A 171 -2.27 -9.99 26.19
N PRO A 172 -1.35 -9.86 27.18
CA PRO A 172 -1.65 -9.04 28.37
C PRO A 172 -1.59 -7.54 28.11
N TYR A 173 -1.03 -7.11 26.97
CA TYR A 173 -0.82 -5.70 26.65
C TYR A 173 -1.82 -5.15 25.63
N LEU A 174 -2.45 -6.02 24.84
CA LEU A 174 -3.31 -5.62 23.72
C LEU A 174 -4.73 -6.18 23.87
N THR A 175 -5.72 -5.38 23.51
CA THR A 175 -7.14 -5.75 23.54
C THR A 175 -7.61 -6.43 22.25
N GLY A 176 -6.80 -6.35 21.19
CA GLY A 176 -7.17 -6.79 19.84
C GLY A 176 -7.90 -5.74 19.02
N ARG A 177 -8.13 -4.52 19.54
CA ARG A 177 -8.58 -3.38 18.73
C ARG A 177 -7.39 -2.66 18.12
N MET A 178 -7.54 -2.26 16.86
CA MET A 178 -6.56 -1.47 16.12
C MET A 178 -7.24 -0.26 15.49
N GLN A 179 -6.66 0.92 15.67
CA GLN A 179 -7.08 2.14 15.00
C GLN A 179 -6.11 2.48 13.86
N VAL A 180 -6.67 2.88 12.72
CA VAL A 180 -5.91 3.28 11.55
C VAL A 180 -6.27 4.72 11.21
N SER A 181 -5.26 5.57 11.09
CA SER A 181 -5.40 6.98 10.72
C SER A 181 -4.50 7.31 9.54
N ILE A 182 -5.10 7.85 8.48
CA ILE A 182 -4.41 8.38 7.32
C ILE A 182 -4.73 9.87 7.25
N ASP A 183 -3.68 10.69 7.29
CA ASP A 183 -3.82 12.15 7.25
C ASP A 183 -3.27 12.69 5.93
N ARG A 184 -4.16 13.33 5.16
CA ARG A 184 -3.90 14.10 3.94
C ARG A 184 -3.01 13.33 2.95
N ALA A 185 -3.27 12.05 2.77
CA ALA A 185 -2.56 11.23 1.81
C ALA A 185 -2.88 11.69 0.38
N ARG A 186 -1.87 11.72 -0.46
CA ARG A 186 -1.87 12.31 -1.79
C ARG A 186 -1.72 11.24 -2.87
N TRP A 187 -2.59 11.33 -3.87
CA TRP A 187 -2.42 10.69 -5.16
C TRP A 187 -2.35 11.77 -6.26
N VAL A 188 -1.40 11.61 -7.18
CA VAL A 188 -1.20 12.52 -8.33
C VAL A 188 -1.46 11.75 -9.62
N SER A 189 -2.41 12.21 -10.42
CA SER A 189 -2.64 11.67 -11.76
C SER A 189 -1.62 12.25 -12.74
N ARG A 190 -1.08 11.41 -13.62
CA ARG A 190 -0.25 11.87 -14.75
C ARG A 190 -1.07 12.53 -15.86
N ASP A 191 -2.35 12.16 -15.95
CA ASP A 191 -3.25 12.59 -17.04
C ASP A 191 -4.02 13.87 -16.69
N MET A 192 -3.74 14.48 -15.53
CA MET A 192 -4.33 15.75 -15.12
C MET A 192 -3.44 16.96 -15.50
N ARG A 193 -2.44 16.79 -16.37
CA ARG A 193 -1.66 17.91 -16.92
C ARG A 193 -2.17 18.34 -18.27
#